data_AF-A0AAE4ZZ85-F1
#
_entry.id   AF-A0AAE4ZZ85-F1
#
_cell.length_a   1.000
_cell.length_b   1.000
_cell.length_c   1.000
_cell.angle_alpha   90.00
_cell.angle_beta   90.00
_cell.angle_gamma   90.00
#
_symmetry.space_group_name_H-M   'P 1'
#
loop_
_entity.id
_entity.type
_entity.pdbx_description
1 polymer ?
#
loop_
_entity_poly.entity_id
_entity_poly.type
_entity_poly.pdbx_seq_one_letter_code
_entity_poly.pdbx_strand_id
1 'polypeptide(L)' 'MRVLHTSDWHLGRTLAGRQRLPEQEQFLDQLCAIASSEDVDIVIVAGDVFDSSNPPAAAEELYYDGLERLSAGG' A
#
# COMPACT_ATOMS: atom_id res chain seq x y z
N MET A 1 13.35 -15.32 -9.72
CA MET A 1 12.00 -14.90 -9.31
C MET A 1 12.05 -14.47 -7.86
N ARG A 2 11.78 -13.21 -7.59
CA ARG A 2 11.79 -12.57 -6.28
C ARG A 2 10.37 -12.12 -5.96
N VAL A 3 9.88 -12.53 -4.79
CA VAL A 3 8.53 -12.22 -4.34
C VAL A 3 8.62 -11.34 -3.10
N LEU A 4 7.88 -10.24 -3.10
CA LEU A 4 7.65 -9.41 -1.94
C LEU A 4 6.25 -9.70 -1.40
N HIS A 5 6.19 -10.22 -0.18
CA HIS A 5 4.92 -10.61 0.46
C HIS A 5 4.65 -9.70 1.66
N THR A 6 3.47 -9.09 1.68
CA THR A 6 2.99 -8.20 2.74
C THR A 6 1.49 -8.42 2.96
N SER A 7 0.91 -7.85 4.01
CA SER A 7 -0.51 -7.98 4.36
C SER A 7 -0.94 -6.83 5.27
N ASP A 8 -2.24 -6.74 5.58
CA ASP A 8 -2.78 -5.93 6.68
C ASP A 8 -2.46 -4.43 6.62
N TRP A 9 -2.55 -3.84 5.42
CA TRP A 9 -2.28 -2.41 5.23
C TRP A 9 -3.28 -1.52 5.97
N HIS A 10 -4.53 -1.95 6.02
CA HIS A 10 -5.66 -1.21 6.60
C HIS A 10 -5.66 0.27 6.19
N LEU A 11 -5.54 0.57 4.90
CA LEU A 11 -5.56 1.94 4.38
C LEU A 11 -6.82 2.67 4.85
N GLY A 12 -6.64 3.90 5.33
CA GLY A 12 -7.72 4.72 5.90
C GLY A 12 -7.95 4.54 7.41
N ARG A 13 -7.18 3.66 8.07
CA ARG A 13 -7.31 3.41 9.50
C ARG A 13 -7.05 4.65 10.36
N THR A 14 -7.88 4.79 11.39
CA THR A 14 -7.70 5.78 12.46
C THR A 14 -7.31 5.06 13.75
N LEU A 15 -6.27 5.53 14.44
CA LEU A 15 -5.84 5.00 15.73
C LEU A 15 -5.95 6.08 16.79
N ALA A 16 -6.74 5.83 17.85
CA ALA A 16 -7.00 6.78 18.94
C ALA A 16 -7.43 8.18 18.43
N GLY A 17 -8.28 8.22 17.41
CA GLY A 17 -8.77 9.46 16.81
C GLY A 17 -7.77 10.16 15.86
N ARG A 18 -6.62 9.56 15.58
CA ARG A 18 -5.61 10.10 14.66
C ARG A 18 -5.56 9.31 13.36
N GLN A 19 -5.63 10.01 12.24
CA GLN A 19 -5.45 9.41 10.92
C GLN A 19 -4.02 8.90 10.78
N ARG A 20 -3.88 7.77 10.09
CA ARG A 20 -2.59 7.14 9.80
C ARG A 20 -2.15 7.30 8.35
N LEU A 21 -2.93 8.04 7.56
CA LEU A 21 -2.70 8.23 6.13
C LEU A 21 -1.28 8.73 5.79
N PRO A 22 -0.68 9.70 6.52
CA PRO A 22 0.69 10.13 6.22
C PRO A 22 1.74 9.03 6.40
N GLU A 23 1.52 8.11 7.35
CA GLU A 23 2.42 6.98 7.59
C GLU A 23 2.17 5.85 6.58
N GLN A 24 0.93 5.71 6.12
CA GLN A 24 0.56 4.77 5.05
C GLN A 24 1.15 5.20 3.71
N GLU A 25 1.22 6.50 3.44
CA GLU A 25 1.92 7.08 2.29
C GLU A 25 3.42 6.76 2.34
N GLN A 26 4.07 7.03 3.48
CA GLN A 26 5.48 6.68 3.68
C GLN A 26 5.74 5.17 3.54
N PHE A 27 4.82 4.34 4.02
CA PHE A 27 4.89 2.89 3.84
C PHE A 27 4.86 2.51 2.36
N LEU A 28 3.94 3.05 1.56
CA LEU A 28 3.86 2.76 0.13
C LEU A 28 5.08 3.29 -0.64
N ASP A 29 5.61 4.45 -0.26
CA ASP A 29 6.87 4.95 -0.80
C ASP A 29 8.01 3.96 -0.59
N GLN A 30 8.14 3.46 0.63
CA GLN A 30 9.16 2.49 0.99
C GLN A 30 8.92 1.14 0.29
N LEU A 31 7.67 0.70 0.18
CA LEU A 31 7.29 -0.52 -0.52
C LEU A 31 7.72 -0.48 -1.98
N CYS A 32 7.44 0.63 -2.68
CA CYS A 32 7.83 0.84 -4.07
C CYS A 32 9.36 0.89 -4.21
N ALA A 33 10.04 1.58 -3.29
CA ALA A 33 11.50 1.67 -3.30
C ALA A 33 12.16 0.28 -3.13
N ILE A 34 11.66 -0.54 -2.20
CA ILE A 34 12.15 -1.91 -1.98
C ILE A 34 11.87 -2.78 -3.21
N ALA A 35 10.65 -2.72 -3.76
CA ALA A 35 10.29 -3.50 -4.94
C ALA A 35 11.23 -3.19 -6.11
N SER A 36 11.56 -1.91 -6.31
CA SER A 36 12.49 -1.48 -7.34
C SER A 36 13.95 -1.85 -7.04
N SER A 37 14.45 -1.60 -5.82
CA SER A 37 15.87 -1.81 -5.51
C SER A 37 16.27 -3.28 -5.45
N GLU A 38 15.31 -4.15 -5.15
CA GLU A 38 15.52 -5.59 -5.03
C GLU A 38 15.13 -6.37 -6.29
N ASP A 39 14.78 -5.70 -7.40
CA ASP A 39 14.32 -6.34 -8.63
C ASP A 39 13.19 -7.37 -8.37
N VAL A 40 12.15 -6.95 -7.65
CA VAL A 40 11.01 -7.80 -7.30
C VAL A 40 10.16 -8.08 -8.55
N ASP A 41 9.87 -9.36 -8.80
CA ASP A 41 9.03 -9.78 -9.93
C ASP A 41 7.53 -9.76 -9.58
N ILE A 42 7.19 -10.02 -8.31
CA ILE A 42 5.79 -10.14 -7.85
C ILE A 42 5.65 -9.53 -6.45
N VAL A 43 4.68 -8.64 -6.29
CA VAL A 43 4.19 -8.19 -4.99
C VAL A 43 2.88 -8.90 -4.67
N ILE A 44 2.80 -9.52 -3.49
CA ILE A 44 1.60 -10.17 -2.97
C ILE A 44 1.14 -9.44 -1.72
N VAL A 45 -0.12 -8.99 -1.72
CA VAL A 45 -0.80 -8.42 -0.56
C VAL A 45 -1.82 -9.42 -0.03
N ALA A 46 -1.50 -10.11 1.06
CA ALA A 46 -2.31 -11.19 1.61
C ALA A 46 -3.44 -10.70 2.53
N GLY A 47 -4.32 -9.87 1.99
CA GLY A 47 -5.55 -9.43 2.65
C GLY A 47 -5.44 -8.08 3.36
N ASP A 48 -6.59 -7.61 3.83
CA ASP A 48 -6.78 -6.40 4.64
C ASP A 48 -6.10 -5.14 4.07
N VAL A 49 -6.33 -4.90 2.77
CA VAL A 49 -5.89 -3.69 2.07
C VAL A 49 -6.50 -2.43 2.68
N PHE A 50 -7.81 -2.46 2.94
CA PHE A 50 -8.57 -1.33 3.49
C PHE A 50 -9.03 -1.63 4.92
N ASP A 51 -9.15 -0.58 5.74
CA ASP A 51 -9.64 -0.69 7.13
C ASP A 51 -11.14 -1.02 7.22
N SER A 52 -11.92 -0.65 6.20
CA SER A 52 -13.36 -0.91 6.15
C SER A 52 -13.82 -1.27 4.74
N SER A 53 -15.01 -1.84 4.61
CA SER A 53 -15.63 -2.19 3.33
C SER A 53 -16.05 -0.98 2.48
N ASN A 54 -16.10 0.21 3.07
CA ASN A 54 -16.38 1.47 2.38
C ASN A 54 -15.29 2.48 2.76
N PRO A 55 -14.08 2.33 2.21
CA PRO A 55 -12.94 3.16 2.58
C PRO A 55 -13.19 4.64 2.22
N PRO A 56 -12.55 5.58 2.93
CA PRO A 56 -12.58 6.97 2.54
C PRO A 56 -11.85 7.17 1.20
N ALA A 57 -12.28 8.15 0.40
CA ALA A 57 -11.69 8.43 -0.91
C ALA A 57 -10.16 8.59 -0.89
N ALA A 58 -9.61 9.22 0.16
CA ALA A 58 -8.17 9.38 0.30
C ALA A 58 -7.40 8.05 0.48
N ALA A 59 -8.04 7.02 1.03
CA ALA A 59 -7.44 5.68 1.14
C ALA A 59 -7.50 4.94 -0.20
N GLU A 60 -8.57 5.12 -0.98
CA GLU A 60 -8.68 4.59 -2.34
C GLU A 60 -7.66 5.25 -3.28
N GLU A 61 -7.56 6.57 -3.25
CA GLU A 61 -6.55 7.35 -3.99
C GLU A 61 -5.15 6.83 -3.69
N LEU A 62 -4.80 6.73 -2.40
CA LEU A 62 -3.51 6.22 -1.97
C LEU A 62 -3.24 4.77 -2.45
N TYR A 63 -4.26 3.92 -2.46
CA TYR A 63 -4.14 2.56 -2.99
C TYR A 63 -3.85 2.55 -4.49
N TYR A 64 -4.61 3.30 -5.29
CA TYR A 64 -4.44 3.35 -6.75
C TYR A 64 -3.12 3.99 -7.16
N ASP A 65 -2.68 5.07 -6.48
CA ASP A 65 -1.36 5.65 -6.67
C ASP A 65 -0.25 4.64 -6.38
N GLY A 66 -0.37 3.87 -5.30
CA GLY A 66 0.55 2.79 -4.97
C GLY A 66 0.61 1.71 -6.03
N LEU A 67 -0.54 1.30 -6.58
CA LEU A 67 -0.60 0.30 -7.66
C LEU A 67 0.05 0.79 -8.95
N GLU A 68 -0.24 2.02 -9.39
CA GLU A 68 0.35 2.60 -10.60
C GLU A 68 1.89 2.65 -10.50
N ARG A 69 2.40 3.01 -9.33
CA ARG A 69 3.84 3.04 -9.06
C ARG A 69 4.46 1.65 -9.05
N LEU A 70 3.81 0.66 -8.43
CA LEU A 70 4.28 -0.72 -8.39
C LEU A 70 4.21 -1.41 -9.76
N SER A 71 3.22 -1.07 -10.60
CA SER A 71 3.11 -1.61 -11.96
C SER A 71 4.06 -0.91 -12.95
N ALA A 72 4.79 0.12 -12.51
CA ALA A 72 5.62 0.98 -13.34
C ALA A 72 4.84 1.58 -14.55
N GLY A 73 3.58 1.95 -14.32
CA GLY A 73 2.68 2.47 -15.37
C GLY A 73 2.08 1.41 -16.30
N GLY A 74 2.08 0.14 -15.86
CA GLY A 74 1.40 -0.98 -16.51
C GLY A 74 -0.07 -1.08 -16.14
#